data_AF-A0A7C9TGP9-F1
#
_entry.id   AF-A0A7C9TGP9-F1
#
_cell.length_a   1.000
_cell.length_b   1.000
_cell.length_c   1.000
_cell.angle_alpha   90.00
_cell.angle_beta   90.00
_cell.angle_gamma   90.00
#
_symmetry.space_group_name_H-M   'P 1'
#
loop_
_entity.id
_entity.type
_entity.pdbx_description
1 polymer ?
#
loop_
_entity_poly.entity_id
_entity_poly.type
_entity_poly.pdbx_seq_one_letter_code
_entity_poly.pdbx_strand_id
1 'polypeptide(L)'
;MLTVQKLIPRGQGLAAVLLKRAATVELDWDVRQKSRFDATDSQGRHVGVFLARGTVVRGGDVLVAEDGSLIRVLAAPQPVLEVRPCAEHGTPFDLVRAAYHLGNRHVALALACDRLTLEPDHVLADMLRQMHLTVTATQAPFEPEGGAYAAGGHGHDHGHDHGHGHAAPRAPAADTPHVHGPGCGHDHGHDHDHDHDHDHDHGHHHGHAHGQAPAPAHVHGPGCGHDHGHAAAPAVATVSLQSLRKPR
;
A
#
# COMPACT_ATOMS: atom_id res chain seq x y z
N MET A 1 -35.45 1.45 5.61
CA MET A 1 -34.00 1.33 5.33
C MET A 1 -33.36 0.78 6.58
N LEU A 2 -32.61 -0.31 6.50
CA LEU A 2 -31.93 -0.94 7.63
C LEU A 2 -30.52 -0.37 7.76
N THR A 3 -30.11 0.01 8.97
CA THR A 3 -28.74 0.47 9.22
C THR A 3 -27.85 -0.69 9.67
N VAL A 4 -26.65 -0.80 9.12
CA VAL A 4 -25.62 -1.77 9.52
C VAL A 4 -24.41 -1.03 10.04
N GLN A 5 -23.97 -1.37 11.26
CA GLN A 5 -22.77 -0.76 11.89
C GLN A 5 -21.74 -1.81 12.34
N LYS A 6 -22.08 -3.09 12.21
CA LYS A 6 -21.25 -4.20 12.68
C LYS A 6 -21.07 -5.24 11.58
N LEU A 7 -19.85 -5.75 11.51
CA LEU A 7 -19.44 -6.83 10.62
C LEU A 7 -18.83 -7.95 11.47
N ILE A 8 -19.22 -9.19 11.18
CA ILE A 8 -18.63 -10.41 11.75
C ILE A 8 -17.79 -11.05 10.65
N PRO A 9 -16.44 -11.04 10.78
CA PRO A 9 -15.56 -11.59 9.76
C PRO A 9 -15.87 -13.07 9.51
N ARG A 10 -16.11 -13.42 8.24
CA ARG A 10 -16.45 -14.78 7.78
C ARG A 10 -17.56 -15.49 8.59
N GLY A 11 -18.43 -14.73 9.28
CA GLY A 11 -19.45 -15.28 10.16
C GLY A 11 -18.89 -16.07 11.37
N GLN A 12 -17.67 -15.77 11.82
CA GLN A 12 -17.04 -16.44 12.96
C GLN A 12 -17.95 -16.43 14.20
N GLY A 13 -18.10 -17.60 14.83
CA GLY A 13 -18.93 -17.80 16.02
C GLY A 13 -20.43 -17.98 15.73
N LEU A 14 -20.89 -17.83 14.49
CA LEU A 14 -22.29 -18.09 14.12
C LEU A 14 -22.51 -19.56 13.74
N ALA A 15 -23.63 -20.12 14.18
CA ALA A 15 -24.03 -21.46 13.75
C ALA A 15 -24.28 -21.50 12.23
N ALA A 16 -23.88 -22.59 11.57
CA ALA A 16 -24.01 -22.73 10.11
C ALA A 16 -25.47 -22.57 9.61
N VAL A 17 -26.46 -22.92 10.43
CA VAL A 17 -27.89 -22.74 10.08
C VAL A 17 -28.27 -21.26 9.98
N LEU A 18 -27.69 -20.39 10.81
CA LEU A 18 -27.90 -18.95 10.74
C LEU A 18 -27.31 -18.37 9.45
N LEU A 19 -26.10 -18.79 9.09
CA LEU A 19 -25.44 -18.36 7.85
C LEU A 19 -26.20 -18.80 6.60
N LYS A 20 -26.78 -20.02 6.60
CA LYS A 20 -27.56 -20.54 5.48
C LYS A 20 -28.91 -19.84 5.29
N ARG A 21 -29.49 -19.28 6.36
CA ARG A 21 -30.80 -18.60 6.33
C ARG A 21 -30.70 -17.09 6.22
N ALA A 22 -29.53 -16.51 6.46
CA ALA A 22 -29.27 -15.09 6.32
C ALA A 22 -29.59 -14.62 4.90
N ALA A 23 -30.14 -13.40 4.77
CA ALA A 23 -30.23 -12.74 3.48
C ALA A 23 -28.82 -12.51 2.92
N THR A 24 -28.69 -12.37 1.61
CA THR A 24 -27.38 -12.12 0.98
C THR A 24 -27.32 -10.76 0.33
N VAL A 25 -26.14 -10.19 0.22
CA VAL A 25 -25.88 -9.01 -0.60
C VAL A 25 -24.67 -9.28 -1.49
N GLU A 26 -24.84 -9.11 -2.79
CA GLU A 26 -23.76 -9.23 -3.77
C GLU A 26 -23.12 -7.87 -3.98
N LEU A 27 -21.83 -7.77 -3.71
CA LEU A 27 -21.08 -6.52 -3.79
C LEU A 27 -19.79 -6.73 -4.60
N ASP A 28 -19.55 -5.86 -5.57
CA ASP A 28 -18.27 -5.79 -6.28
C ASP A 28 -17.16 -5.27 -5.36
N TRP A 29 -15.94 -5.28 -5.87
CA TRP A 29 -14.76 -4.83 -5.13
C TRP A 29 -14.78 -3.33 -4.84
N ASP A 30 -15.29 -2.50 -5.74
CA ASP A 30 -15.35 -1.04 -5.58
C ASP A 30 -16.24 -0.62 -4.41
N VAL A 31 -17.35 -1.32 -4.21
CA VAL A 31 -18.23 -1.10 -3.06
C VAL A 31 -17.60 -1.67 -1.78
N ARG A 32 -17.03 -2.88 -1.85
CA ARG A 32 -16.48 -3.58 -0.67
C ARG A 32 -15.26 -2.91 -0.03
N GLN A 33 -14.54 -2.08 -0.77
CA GLN A 33 -13.45 -1.26 -0.24
C GLN A 33 -13.93 -0.03 0.54
N LYS A 34 -15.20 0.34 0.42
CA LYS A 34 -15.76 1.50 1.11
C LYS A 34 -16.27 1.08 2.49
N SER A 35 -16.00 1.90 3.50
CA SER A 35 -16.59 1.70 4.83
C SER A 35 -18.02 2.21 4.94
N ARG A 36 -18.51 2.96 3.93
CA ARG A 36 -19.87 3.52 3.89
C ARG A 36 -20.45 3.39 2.49
N PHE A 37 -21.60 2.75 2.37
CA PHE A 37 -22.29 2.55 1.10
C PHE A 37 -23.74 2.09 1.34
N ASP A 38 -24.58 2.26 0.34
CA ASP A 38 -25.93 1.70 0.30
C ASP A 38 -25.95 0.43 -0.56
N ALA A 39 -26.81 -0.52 -0.20
CA ALA A 39 -27.04 -1.75 -0.95
C ALA A 39 -28.49 -2.22 -0.83
N THR A 40 -28.86 -3.20 -1.65
CA THR A 40 -30.14 -3.91 -1.54
C THR A 40 -29.85 -5.39 -1.35
N ASP A 41 -30.44 -6.00 -0.33
CA ASP A 41 -30.23 -7.43 -0.06
C ASP A 41 -31.12 -8.32 -0.93
N SER A 42 -30.92 -9.64 -0.81
CA SER A 42 -31.66 -10.67 -1.56
C SER A 42 -33.15 -10.75 -1.22
N GLN A 43 -33.61 -10.02 -0.20
CA GLN A 43 -35.02 -9.91 0.18
C GLN A 43 -35.63 -8.58 -0.30
N GLY A 44 -34.89 -7.78 -1.07
CA GLY A 44 -35.33 -6.49 -1.59
C GLY A 44 -35.31 -5.37 -0.53
N ARG A 45 -34.63 -5.58 0.61
CA ARG A 45 -34.53 -4.58 1.68
C ARG A 45 -33.37 -3.64 1.38
N HIS A 46 -33.60 -2.34 1.52
CA HIS A 46 -32.55 -1.32 1.45
C HIS A 46 -31.72 -1.28 2.72
N VAL A 47 -30.40 -1.33 2.57
CA VAL A 47 -29.43 -1.42 3.66
C VAL A 47 -28.39 -0.32 3.52
N GLY A 48 -28.24 0.53 4.54
CA GLY A 48 -27.17 1.52 4.64
C GLY A 48 -26.06 1.01 5.57
N VAL A 49 -24.85 0.86 5.04
CA VAL A 49 -23.69 0.30 5.77
C VAL A 49 -22.78 1.43 6.25
N PHE A 50 -22.41 1.40 7.53
CA PHE A 50 -21.54 2.38 8.20
C PHE A 50 -20.54 1.67 9.12
N LEU A 51 -19.43 1.21 8.53
CA LEU A 51 -18.35 0.53 9.26
C LEU A 51 -17.25 1.52 9.67
N ALA A 52 -16.37 1.06 10.56
CA ALA A 52 -15.16 1.78 10.91
C ALA A 52 -14.34 2.13 9.64
N ARG A 53 -13.66 3.27 9.66
CA ARG A 53 -12.82 3.69 8.53
C ARG A 53 -11.73 2.66 8.29
N GLY A 54 -11.47 2.36 7.02
CA GLY A 54 -10.49 1.35 6.62
C GLY A 54 -10.99 -0.10 6.67
N THR A 55 -12.22 -0.36 7.14
CA THR A 55 -12.80 -1.70 7.05
C THR A 55 -13.08 -2.05 5.60
N VAL A 56 -12.45 -3.12 5.13
CA VAL A 56 -12.71 -3.77 3.84
C VAL A 56 -13.63 -4.95 4.06
N VAL A 57 -14.72 -5.02 3.30
CA VAL A 57 -15.70 -6.10 3.38
C VAL A 57 -15.27 -7.26 2.48
N ARG A 58 -15.22 -8.49 3.01
CA ARG A 58 -14.83 -9.69 2.25
C ARG A 58 -16.02 -10.60 1.98
N GLY A 59 -15.93 -11.38 0.92
CA GLY A 59 -16.86 -12.47 0.65
C GLY A 59 -16.93 -13.44 1.85
N GLY A 60 -18.16 -13.74 2.28
CA GLY A 60 -18.43 -14.57 3.45
C GLY A 60 -18.54 -13.80 4.76
N ASP A 61 -18.19 -12.52 4.81
CA ASP A 61 -18.47 -11.67 5.98
C ASP A 61 -19.98 -11.55 6.22
N VAL A 62 -20.34 -11.29 7.47
CA VAL A 62 -21.75 -11.14 7.87
C VAL A 62 -21.96 -9.76 8.44
N LEU A 63 -22.76 -8.96 7.74
CA LEU A 63 -23.26 -7.68 8.20
C LEU A 63 -24.40 -7.91 9.20
N VAL A 64 -24.38 -7.17 10.30
CA VAL A 64 -25.42 -7.21 11.33
C VAL A 64 -26.17 -5.87 11.28
N ALA A 65 -27.44 -5.95 10.89
CA ALA A 65 -28.33 -4.79 10.87
C ALA A 65 -28.84 -4.45 12.28
N GLU A 66 -29.34 -3.23 12.43
CA GLU A 66 -29.86 -2.69 13.70
C GLU A 66 -31.06 -3.48 14.25
N ASP A 67 -31.83 -4.15 13.37
CA ASP A 67 -32.93 -5.04 13.73
C ASP A 67 -32.47 -6.45 14.16
N GLY A 68 -31.15 -6.67 14.20
CA GLY A 68 -30.53 -7.95 14.53
C GLY A 68 -30.47 -8.94 13.36
N SER A 69 -30.98 -8.56 12.17
CA SER A 69 -30.91 -9.43 11.00
C SER A 69 -29.47 -9.59 10.50
N LEU A 70 -29.17 -10.81 10.03
CA LEU A 70 -27.88 -11.18 9.49
C LEU A 70 -27.95 -11.12 7.96
N ILE A 71 -26.97 -10.46 7.36
CA ILE A 71 -26.84 -10.33 5.91
C ILE A 71 -25.45 -10.80 5.51
N ARG A 72 -25.36 -11.90 4.78
CA ARG A 72 -24.09 -12.48 4.32
C ARG A 72 -23.64 -11.79 3.04
N VAL A 73 -22.39 -11.34 3.02
CA VAL A 73 -21.78 -10.72 1.85
C VAL A 73 -21.29 -11.79 0.89
N LEU A 74 -21.62 -11.62 -0.38
CA LEU A 74 -21.09 -12.40 -1.50
C LEU A 74 -20.26 -11.45 -2.36
N ALA A 75 -19.05 -11.88 -2.73
CA ALA A 75 -18.26 -11.16 -3.72
C ALA A 75 -18.94 -11.33 -5.09
N ALA A 76 -19.49 -10.24 -5.63
CA ALA A 76 -20.15 -10.27 -6.93
C ALA A 76 -19.14 -10.58 -8.04
N PRO A 77 -19.49 -11.38 -9.06
CA PRO A 77 -18.72 -11.47 -10.28
C PRO A 77 -18.60 -10.09 -10.94
N GLN A 78 -17.38 -9.70 -11.31
CA GLN A 78 -17.09 -8.44 -11.98
C GLN A 78 -16.09 -8.65 -13.12
N PRO A 79 -15.96 -7.68 -14.06
CA PRO A 79 -14.94 -7.74 -15.08
C PRO A 79 -13.54 -7.79 -14.46
N VAL A 80 -12.75 -8.80 -14.83
CA VAL A 80 -11.35 -8.97 -14.40
C VAL A 80 -10.50 -9.52 -15.53
N LEU A 81 -9.19 -9.39 -15.38
CA LEU A 81 -8.20 -10.10 -16.17
C LEU A 81 -7.63 -11.26 -15.35
N GLU A 82 -7.72 -12.47 -15.88
CA GLU A 82 -7.00 -13.62 -15.36
C GLU A 82 -5.69 -13.83 -16.13
N VAL A 83 -4.60 -13.96 -15.38
CA VAL A 83 -3.24 -14.05 -15.91
C VAL A 83 -2.67 -15.40 -15.54
N ARG A 84 -2.29 -16.19 -16.54
CA ARG A 84 -1.73 -17.55 -16.40
C ARG A 84 -0.43 -17.67 -17.19
N PRO A 85 0.51 -18.56 -16.80
CA PRO A 85 1.66 -18.87 -17.64
C PRO A 85 1.21 -19.31 -19.03
N CYS A 86 1.89 -18.86 -20.08
CA CYS A 86 1.70 -19.44 -21.41
C CYS A 86 2.04 -20.93 -21.39
N ALA A 87 1.18 -21.77 -21.98
CA ALA A 87 1.38 -23.22 -22.00
C ALA A 87 2.59 -23.66 -22.83
N GLU A 88 3.01 -22.85 -23.82
CA GLU A 88 4.10 -23.20 -24.74
C GLU A 88 5.47 -22.75 -24.22
N HIS A 89 5.55 -21.52 -23.70
CA HIS A 89 6.83 -20.86 -23.38
C HIS A 89 6.88 -20.25 -21.96
N GLY A 90 5.76 -20.26 -21.23
CA GLY A 90 5.67 -19.65 -19.90
C GLY A 90 6.06 -20.62 -18.79
N THR A 91 6.57 -20.08 -17.70
CA THR A 91 6.89 -20.84 -16.48
C THR A 91 6.07 -20.32 -15.30
N PRO A 92 5.86 -21.12 -14.24
CA PRO A 92 5.25 -20.62 -13.01
C PRO A 92 6.01 -19.44 -12.38
N PHE A 93 7.32 -19.35 -12.63
CA PHE A 93 8.15 -18.24 -12.14
C PHE A 93 7.79 -16.91 -12.82
N ASP A 94 7.22 -16.92 -14.03
CA ASP A 94 6.79 -15.69 -14.70
C ASP A 94 5.60 -15.03 -14.00
N LEU A 95 4.74 -15.80 -13.31
CA LEU A 95 3.71 -15.22 -12.42
C LEU A 95 4.35 -14.50 -11.23
N VAL A 96 5.42 -15.04 -10.66
CA VAL A 96 6.13 -14.40 -9.54
C VAL A 96 6.74 -13.08 -10.00
N ARG A 97 7.40 -13.08 -11.18
CA ARG A 97 7.94 -11.86 -11.79
C ARG A 97 6.85 -10.84 -12.09
N ALA A 98 5.70 -11.29 -12.61
CA ALA A 98 4.56 -10.40 -12.87
C ALA A 98 4.00 -9.81 -11.59
N ALA A 99 3.78 -10.61 -10.54
CA ALA A 99 3.33 -10.13 -9.24
C ALA A 99 4.28 -9.08 -8.66
N TYR A 100 5.60 -9.28 -8.80
CA TYR A 100 6.60 -8.29 -8.41
C TYR A 100 6.45 -6.96 -9.17
N HIS A 101 6.35 -7.00 -10.50
CA HIS A 101 6.23 -5.78 -11.31
C HIS A 101 4.88 -5.06 -11.13
N LEU A 102 3.80 -5.80 -10.91
CA LEU A 102 2.48 -5.26 -10.62
C LEU A 102 2.42 -4.67 -9.21
N GLY A 103 3.06 -5.32 -8.24
CA GLY A 103 3.21 -4.81 -6.87
C GLY A 103 3.98 -3.49 -6.82
N ASN A 104 5.08 -3.36 -7.60
CA ASN A 104 5.83 -2.11 -7.74
C ASN A 104 5.01 -0.96 -8.36
N ARG A 105 3.86 -1.28 -8.97
CA ARG A 105 2.90 -0.33 -9.54
C ARG A 105 1.67 -0.13 -8.65
N HIS A 106 1.66 -0.72 -7.45
CA HIS A 106 0.54 -0.70 -6.51
C HIS A 106 -0.78 -1.21 -7.10
N VAL A 107 -0.71 -2.19 -8.01
CA VAL A 107 -1.90 -2.82 -8.60
C VAL A 107 -2.53 -3.77 -7.58
N ALA A 108 -3.84 -3.70 -7.38
CA ALA A 108 -4.58 -4.66 -6.58
C ALA A 108 -4.58 -6.03 -7.26
N LEU A 109 -4.15 -7.08 -6.56
CA LEU A 109 -4.02 -8.43 -7.12
C LEU A 109 -4.69 -9.47 -6.22
N ALA A 110 -5.53 -10.31 -6.81
CA ALA A 110 -5.90 -11.58 -6.19
C ALA A 110 -4.88 -12.64 -6.59
N LEU A 111 -4.31 -13.32 -5.60
CA LEU A 111 -3.27 -14.32 -5.79
C LEU A 111 -3.85 -15.73 -5.72
N ALA A 112 -3.45 -16.57 -6.65
CA ALA A 112 -3.63 -18.01 -6.58
C ALA A 112 -2.35 -18.71 -7.05
N CYS A 113 -2.18 -19.99 -6.69
CA CYS A 113 -0.97 -20.74 -7.03
C CYS A 113 -0.72 -20.82 -8.55
N ASP A 114 -1.78 -20.77 -9.36
CA ASP A 114 -1.76 -21.01 -10.80
C ASP A 114 -2.17 -19.80 -11.65
N ARG A 115 -2.52 -18.67 -11.02
CA ARG A 115 -2.95 -17.44 -11.71
C ARG A 115 -2.83 -16.19 -10.85
N LEU A 116 -2.77 -15.05 -11.50
CA LEU A 116 -3.05 -13.74 -10.91
C LEU A 116 -4.37 -13.21 -11.46
N THR A 117 -5.10 -12.46 -10.66
CA THR A 117 -6.30 -11.73 -11.12
C THR A 117 -6.12 -10.25 -10.81
N LEU A 118 -6.50 -9.39 -11.75
CA LEU A 118 -6.46 -7.93 -11.61
C LEU A 118 -7.65 -7.30 -12.33
N GLU A 119 -7.91 -6.03 -12.07
CA GLU A 119 -8.94 -5.27 -12.77
C GLU A 119 -8.54 -5.00 -14.24
N PRO A 120 -9.51 -4.75 -15.13
CA PRO A 120 -9.24 -4.51 -16.54
C PRO A 120 -8.37 -3.26 -16.79
N ASP A 121 -7.14 -3.51 -17.22
CA ASP A 121 -6.20 -2.47 -17.67
C ASP A 121 -5.45 -2.99 -18.91
N HIS A 122 -5.61 -2.29 -20.03
CA HIS A 122 -5.02 -2.68 -21.31
C HIS A 122 -3.48 -2.50 -21.34
N VAL A 123 -2.95 -1.49 -20.66
CA VAL A 123 -1.50 -1.23 -20.57
C VAL A 123 -0.83 -2.34 -19.78
N LEU A 124 -1.42 -2.70 -18.64
CA LEU A 124 -0.93 -3.83 -17.84
C LEU A 124 -1.08 -5.16 -18.57
N ALA A 125 -2.20 -5.37 -19.29
CA ALA A 125 -2.40 -6.56 -20.11
C ALA A 125 -1.29 -6.74 -21.16
N ASP A 126 -0.91 -5.66 -21.86
CA ASP A 126 0.14 -5.72 -22.88
C ASP A 126 1.53 -5.97 -22.28
N MET A 127 1.83 -5.34 -21.14
CA MET A 127 3.05 -5.64 -20.38
C MET A 127 3.12 -7.13 -20.01
N LEU A 128 2.02 -7.71 -19.51
CA LEU A 128 1.98 -9.11 -19.08
C LEU A 128 2.12 -10.08 -20.27
N ARG A 129 1.52 -9.76 -21.42
CA ARG A 129 1.70 -10.53 -22.66
C ARG A 129 3.15 -10.55 -23.12
N GLN A 130 3.88 -9.44 -22.98
CA GLN A 130 5.32 -9.39 -23.27
C GLN A 130 6.17 -10.24 -22.32
N MET A 131 5.64 -10.62 -21.16
CA MET A 131 6.28 -11.50 -20.18
C MET A 131 5.93 -12.99 -20.38
N HIS A 132 5.44 -13.38 -21.57
CA HIS A 132 5.00 -14.75 -21.88
C HIS A 132 3.85 -15.25 -20.98
N LEU A 133 2.96 -14.34 -20.57
CA LEU A 133 1.74 -14.67 -19.85
C LEU A 133 0.52 -14.59 -20.77
N THR A 134 -0.42 -15.51 -20.55
CA THR A 134 -1.74 -15.47 -21.17
C THR A 134 -2.66 -14.61 -20.30
N VAL A 135 -3.28 -13.60 -20.91
CA VAL A 135 -4.19 -12.68 -20.23
C VAL A 135 -5.59 -12.83 -20.84
N THR A 136 -6.55 -13.25 -20.03
CA THR A 136 -7.93 -13.53 -20.44
C THR A 136 -8.90 -12.64 -19.68
N ALA A 137 -9.78 -11.94 -20.39
CA ALA A 137 -10.88 -11.20 -19.77
C ALA A 137 -12.01 -12.16 -19.38
N THR A 138 -12.51 -12.04 -18.14
CA THR A 138 -13.58 -12.89 -17.62
C THR A 138 -14.44 -12.14 -16.59
N GLN A 139 -15.57 -12.75 -16.20
CA GLN A 139 -16.41 -12.31 -15.10
C GLN A 139 -16.16 -13.24 -13.91
N ALA A 140 -15.54 -12.73 -12.85
CA ALA A 140 -15.25 -13.52 -11.66
C ALA A 140 -15.29 -12.66 -10.39
N PRO A 141 -15.56 -13.26 -9.22
CA PRO A 141 -15.39 -12.56 -7.95
C PRO A 141 -13.94 -12.12 -7.77
N PHE A 142 -13.73 -10.87 -7.39
CA PHE A 142 -12.39 -10.30 -7.22
C PHE A 142 -12.05 -10.08 -5.75
N GLU A 143 -11.10 -10.85 -5.22
CA GLU A 143 -10.67 -10.76 -3.82
C GLU A 143 -9.16 -10.47 -3.74
N PRO A 144 -8.74 -9.22 -4.00
CA PRO A 144 -7.33 -8.90 -3.96
C PRO A 144 -6.78 -8.92 -2.53
N GLU A 145 -5.51 -9.26 -2.44
CA GLU A 145 -4.77 -9.28 -1.18
C GLU A 145 -4.80 -7.91 -0.50
N GLY A 146 -4.84 -7.93 0.84
CA GLY A 146 -4.71 -6.70 1.61
C GLY A 146 -3.32 -6.10 1.40
N GLY A 147 -3.23 -4.78 1.30
CA GLY A 147 -1.92 -4.11 1.29
C GLY A 147 -1.13 -4.44 2.56
N ALA A 148 0.20 -4.44 2.47
CA ALA A 148 1.10 -4.81 3.57
C ALA A 148 0.87 -4.01 4.88
N TYR A 149 0.25 -2.84 4.79
CA TYR A 149 -0.02 -1.95 5.92
C TYR A 149 -1.48 -1.97 6.40
N ALA A 150 -2.37 -2.69 5.71
CA ALA A 150 -3.79 -2.76 6.09
C ALA A 150 -4.03 -3.61 7.35
N ALA A 151 -3.10 -4.52 7.69
CA ALA A 151 -3.23 -5.41 8.84
C ALA A 151 -2.92 -4.74 10.20
N GLY A 152 -2.50 -3.47 10.23
CA GLY A 152 -2.05 -2.77 11.45
C GLY A 152 -2.99 -1.69 11.99
N GLY A 153 -4.19 -1.53 11.42
CA GLY A 153 -5.13 -0.46 11.77
C GLY A 153 -5.87 -0.63 13.11
N HIS A 154 -5.18 -1.01 14.20
CA HIS A 154 -5.64 -0.61 15.52
C HIS A 154 -5.28 0.86 15.67
N GLY A 155 -6.28 1.72 15.67
CA GLY A 155 -6.10 3.15 15.93
C GLY A 155 -5.42 3.35 17.28
N HIS A 156 -4.11 3.57 17.25
CA HIS A 156 -3.46 4.34 18.29
C HIS A 156 -3.86 5.79 18.06
N ASP A 157 -4.96 6.17 18.70
CA ASP A 157 -5.31 7.55 18.94
C ASP A 157 -4.20 8.13 19.84
N HIS A 158 -3.10 8.57 19.23
CA HIS A 158 -2.14 9.45 19.89
C HIS A 158 -2.75 10.85 19.88
N GLY A 159 -3.77 11.02 20.71
CA GLY A 159 -4.12 12.34 21.23
C GLY A 159 -2.91 12.83 22.02
N HIS A 160 -2.07 13.64 21.38
CA HIS A 160 -1.14 14.52 22.08
C HIS A 160 -1.96 15.61 22.74
N ASP A 161 -2.53 15.25 23.90
CA ASP A 161 -3.06 16.18 24.88
C ASP A 161 -1.87 16.91 25.50
N HIS A 162 -1.53 18.08 24.97
CA HIS A 162 -0.62 19.01 25.63
C HIS A 162 -1.37 19.70 26.78
N GLY A 163 -1.55 18.94 27.87
CA GLY A 163 -1.98 19.45 29.16
C GLY A 163 -0.87 20.30 29.79
N HIS A 164 -0.86 21.61 29.52
CA HIS A 164 -0.16 22.58 30.36
C HIS A 164 -1.14 23.20 31.36
N GLY A 165 -1.33 22.48 32.46
CA GLY A 165 -1.98 22.96 33.68
C GLY A 165 -1.15 24.05 34.37
N HIS A 166 -1.86 25.12 34.71
CA HIS A 166 -1.46 26.40 35.32
C HIS A 166 -0.48 26.37 36.51
N ALA A 167 0.42 27.37 36.55
CA ALA A 167 0.90 27.95 37.81
C ALA A 167 0.82 29.49 37.75
N ALA A 168 0.32 30.06 38.85
CA ALA A 168 -0.18 31.42 39.04
C ALA A 168 0.91 32.53 39.06
N PRO A 169 0.54 33.84 39.01
CA PRO A 169 1.48 34.92 38.77
C PRO A 169 2.23 35.31 40.04
N ARG A 170 3.54 35.57 39.92
CA ARG A 170 4.33 36.17 41.00
C ARG A 170 5.22 37.29 40.46
N ALA A 171 5.08 38.43 41.13
CA ALA A 171 5.72 39.73 40.89
C ALA A 171 7.26 39.69 40.86
N PRO A 172 7.93 40.70 40.27
CA PRO A 172 9.38 40.67 40.07
C PRO A 172 10.11 40.95 41.39
N ALA A 173 11.06 40.10 41.74
CA ALA A 173 11.93 40.30 42.89
C ALA A 173 13.39 40.28 42.45
N ALA A 174 13.92 41.51 42.33
CA ALA A 174 15.27 41.95 42.65
C ALA A 174 16.45 40.99 42.41
N ASP A 175 17.24 41.32 41.39
CA ASP A 175 18.63 40.94 41.23
C ASP A 175 19.43 41.23 42.51
N THR A 176 19.89 40.18 43.17
CA THR A 176 20.95 40.29 44.17
C THR A 176 22.25 39.86 43.49
N PRO A 177 23.22 40.76 43.25
CA PRO A 177 24.48 40.37 42.63
C PRO A 177 25.33 39.60 43.64
N HIS A 178 25.62 38.34 43.34
CA HIS A 178 26.62 37.56 44.07
C HIS A 178 28.03 37.99 43.62
N VAL A 179 28.88 38.35 44.59
CA VAL A 179 30.25 38.80 44.35
C VAL A 179 31.17 37.58 44.20
N HIS A 180 31.82 37.44 43.05
CA HIS A 180 32.90 36.49 42.86
C HIS A 180 34.23 37.10 43.31
N GLY A 181 34.93 36.44 44.24
CA GLY A 181 36.30 36.78 44.64
C GLY A 181 37.31 36.47 43.53
N PRO A 182 38.51 37.08 43.55
CA PRO A 182 39.45 36.99 42.44
C PRO A 182 40.13 35.61 42.43
N GLY A 183 39.81 34.77 41.42
CA GLY A 183 40.56 33.53 41.19
C GLY A 183 39.88 32.36 40.49
N CYS A 184 38.67 32.47 39.96
CA CYS A 184 38.01 31.33 39.30
C CYS A 184 37.75 31.64 37.82
N GLY A 185 38.57 31.09 36.93
CA GLY A 185 38.33 31.05 35.49
C GLY A 185 37.80 29.68 35.09
N HIS A 186 36.62 29.65 34.47
CA HIS A 186 36.13 28.54 33.66
C HIS A 186 35.25 29.09 32.53
N ASP A 187 35.67 28.79 31.29
CA ASP A 187 35.00 29.10 30.04
C ASP A 187 33.77 28.22 29.83
N HIS A 188 32.62 28.81 29.45
CA HIS A 188 31.60 28.20 28.60
C HIS A 188 30.76 29.29 27.90
N GLY A 189 30.99 29.47 26.60
CA GLY A 189 30.11 30.19 25.67
C GLY A 189 30.21 29.50 24.29
N HIS A 190 29.17 29.34 23.48
CA HIS A 190 27.81 29.85 23.49
C HIS A 190 26.89 28.87 22.73
N ASP A 191 25.65 28.70 23.20
CA ASP A 191 24.51 28.37 22.35
C ASP A 191 23.94 29.68 21.79
N HIS A 192 23.66 29.72 20.49
CA HIS A 192 22.85 30.76 19.87
C HIS A 192 21.79 30.13 18.96
N ASP A 193 20.54 30.22 19.43
CA ASP A 193 19.34 30.19 18.61
C ASP A 193 19.32 31.40 17.67
N HIS A 194 18.98 31.17 16.41
CA HIS A 194 18.41 32.20 15.54
C HIS A 194 17.31 31.62 14.65
N ASP A 195 16.08 32.00 14.99
CA ASP A 195 14.93 32.06 14.08
C ASP A 195 15.24 32.98 12.90
N HIS A 196 14.88 32.54 11.68
CA HIS A 196 14.60 33.44 10.57
C HIS A 196 13.45 32.91 9.70
N ASP A 197 12.33 33.63 9.79
CA ASP A 197 11.26 33.74 8.79
C ASP A 197 11.82 34.22 7.45
N HIS A 198 11.36 33.64 6.34
CA HIS A 198 11.22 34.37 5.07
C HIS A 198 10.07 33.80 4.21
N ASP A 199 9.06 34.66 4.02
CA ASP A 199 8.10 34.68 2.92
C ASP A 199 8.78 34.62 1.55
N HIS A 200 8.16 33.94 0.58
CA HIS A 200 8.07 34.43 -0.80
C HIS A 200 6.88 33.81 -1.55
N ASP A 201 6.08 34.70 -2.15
CA ASP A 201 4.92 34.37 -2.96
C ASP A 201 4.98 34.98 -4.38
N HIS A 202 4.46 34.19 -5.33
CA HIS A 202 3.97 34.39 -6.71
C HIS A 202 4.78 35.05 -7.87
N GLY A 203 4.77 34.38 -9.03
CA GLY A 203 5.00 34.97 -10.36
C GLY A 203 5.05 33.98 -11.55
N HIS A 204 4.08 34.08 -12.48
CA HIS A 204 3.70 33.14 -13.57
C HIS A 204 4.55 33.10 -14.88
N HIS A 205 4.46 31.93 -15.60
CA HIS A 205 4.43 31.63 -17.07
C HIS A 205 5.49 32.25 -18.04
N HIS A 206 5.90 31.73 -19.22
CA HIS A 206 5.44 30.80 -20.27
C HIS A 206 6.64 30.07 -20.94
N GLY A 207 6.40 28.97 -21.67
CA GLY A 207 7.45 28.11 -22.24
C GLY A 207 7.99 28.45 -23.64
N HIS A 208 8.99 27.68 -24.09
CA HIS A 208 9.34 27.44 -25.49
C HIS A 208 10.09 26.11 -25.64
N ALA A 209 9.71 25.34 -26.65
CA ALA A 209 10.36 24.12 -27.09
C ALA A 209 11.55 24.43 -28.01
N HIS A 210 12.69 23.76 -27.82
CA HIS A 210 13.69 23.58 -28.86
C HIS A 210 14.29 22.18 -28.78
N GLY A 211 14.15 21.42 -29.87
CA GLY A 211 14.80 20.13 -30.06
C GLY A 211 16.31 20.31 -30.22
N GLN A 212 17.07 19.41 -29.60
CA GLN A 212 18.52 19.28 -29.79
C GLN A 212 18.82 18.00 -30.55
N ALA A 213 19.41 18.19 -31.72
CA ALA A 213 20.00 17.16 -32.56
C ALA A 213 21.20 16.49 -31.85
N PRO A 214 21.53 15.23 -32.18
CA PRO A 214 22.65 14.52 -31.56
C PRO A 214 23.99 15.14 -31.96
N ALA A 215 24.86 15.35 -30.96
CA ALA A 215 26.23 15.82 -31.16
C ALA A 215 27.08 14.78 -31.92
N PRO A 216 28.00 15.20 -32.80
CA PRO A 216 28.85 14.29 -33.58
C PRO A 216 29.91 13.60 -32.71
N ALA A 217 30.25 12.36 -33.11
CA ALA A 217 31.28 11.54 -32.50
C ALA A 217 32.65 12.23 -32.52
N HIS A 218 33.27 12.35 -31.35
CA HIS A 218 34.60 12.91 -31.18
C HIS A 218 35.67 11.83 -31.45
N VAL A 219 36.62 12.12 -32.34
CA VAL A 219 37.73 11.23 -32.70
C VAL A 219 38.92 11.49 -31.78
N HIS A 220 39.46 10.44 -31.14
CA HIS A 220 40.67 10.53 -30.33
C HIS A 220 41.93 10.52 -31.22
N GLY A 221 42.77 11.56 -31.09
CA GLY A 221 44.12 11.61 -31.64
C GLY A 221 45.13 10.90 -30.72
N PRO A 222 46.31 10.49 -31.24
CA PRO A 222 47.31 9.76 -30.48
C PRO A 222 47.97 10.69 -29.44
N GLY A 223 47.60 10.55 -28.17
CA GLY A 223 48.16 11.34 -27.07
C GLY A 223 47.28 11.54 -25.83
N CYS A 224 46.03 11.05 -25.82
CA CYS A 224 45.16 11.15 -24.64
C CYS A 224 45.54 10.08 -23.60
N GLY A 225 46.36 10.43 -22.61
CA GLY A 225 46.75 9.59 -21.49
C GLY A 225 45.67 9.45 -20.42
N HIS A 226 44.63 8.66 -20.71
CA HIS A 226 43.65 8.25 -19.72
C HIS A 226 43.47 6.73 -19.77
N ASP A 227 43.87 6.05 -18.69
CA ASP A 227 43.72 4.61 -18.51
C ASP A 227 42.25 4.24 -18.28
N HIS A 228 41.72 3.32 -19.09
CA HIS A 228 40.51 2.57 -18.77
C HIS A 228 40.91 1.15 -18.39
N GLY A 229 40.91 0.89 -17.07
CA GLY A 229 41.06 -0.45 -16.52
C GLY A 229 39.92 -1.35 -16.99
N HIS A 230 40.24 -2.32 -17.84
CA HIS A 230 39.35 -3.43 -18.15
C HIS A 230 39.27 -4.37 -16.94
N ALA A 231 38.20 -4.25 -16.16
CA ALA A 231 37.85 -5.25 -15.16
C ALA A 231 37.12 -6.42 -15.86
N ALA A 232 37.82 -7.55 -15.95
CA ALA A 232 37.33 -8.81 -16.47
C ALA A 232 36.21 -9.40 -15.59
N ALA A 233 35.28 -10.10 -16.24
CA ALA A 233 34.19 -10.84 -15.62
C ALA A 233 34.70 -11.96 -14.69
N PRO A 234 34.12 -12.15 -13.48
CA PRO A 234 34.41 -13.32 -12.67
C PRO A 234 33.58 -14.54 -13.14
N ALA A 235 34.26 -15.68 -13.11
CA ALA A 235 33.81 -16.98 -13.58
C ALA A 235 32.67 -17.60 -12.75
N VAL A 236 31.87 -18.40 -13.44
CA VAL A 236 30.79 -19.24 -12.93
C VAL A 236 31.36 -20.34 -12.02
N ALA A 237 30.90 -20.37 -10.76
CA ALA A 237 31.16 -21.49 -9.86
C ALA A 237 29.97 -22.46 -9.87
N THR A 238 30.22 -23.64 -10.44
CA THR A 238 29.34 -24.81 -10.46
C THR A 238 29.22 -25.39 -9.05
N VAL A 239 28.02 -25.38 -8.46
CA VAL A 239 27.76 -26.10 -7.19
C VAL A 239 27.08 -27.42 -7.51
N SER A 240 27.77 -28.49 -7.15
CA SER A 240 27.43 -29.89 -7.36
C SER A 240 26.37 -30.36 -6.35
N LEU A 241 25.33 -31.04 -6.86
CA LEU A 241 24.30 -31.71 -6.08
C LEU A 241 24.87 -32.96 -5.40
N GLN A 242 24.85 -33.00 -4.06
CA GLN A 242 24.97 -34.25 -3.31
C GLN A 242 23.73 -34.50 -2.46
N SER A 243 23.06 -35.58 -2.85
CA SER A 243 21.96 -36.30 -2.21
C SER A 243 22.22 -36.61 -0.73
N LEU A 244 21.31 -36.20 0.16
CA LEU A 244 21.20 -36.77 1.50
C LEU A 244 19.84 -37.45 1.68
N ARG A 245 19.94 -38.78 1.82
CA ARG A 245 18.88 -39.74 2.09
C ARG A 245 18.35 -39.57 3.52
N LYS A 246 17.02 -39.68 3.68
CA LYS A 246 16.35 -40.00 4.96
C LYS A 246 16.73 -41.41 5.44
N PRO A 247 16.83 -41.65 6.75
CA PRO A 247 16.46 -42.92 7.35
C PRO A 247 15.07 -42.84 8.02
N ARG A 248 14.56 -44.05 8.28
CA ARG A 248 13.17 -44.45 8.58
C ARG A 248 12.54 -43.85 9.82
#